data_AF-A0A7S4IAH4-F1
#
_entry.id   AF-A0A7S4IAH4-F1
#
_cell.length_a   1.000
_cell.length_b   1.000
_cell.length_c   1.000
_cell.angle_alpha   90.00
_cell.angle_beta   90.00
_cell.angle_gamma   90.00
#
_symmetry.space_group_name_H-M   'P 1'
#
loop_
_entity.id
_entity.type
_entity.pdbx_description
1 polymer ?
#
loop_
_entity_poly.entity_id
_entity_poly.type
_entity_poly.pdbx_seq_one_letter_code
_entity_poly.pdbx_strand_id
1 'polypeptide(L)'
;MMRDLLDRRPEFVAAFDKHPEALLRINKAPGLRLMLDSHKELKAALDKKQEVREILESNPDLDRTKLNELVSSNAQLKDLYDSRPELKDILTTRARLFEEDVKSLEDQKPEAFVGGPAVTVTCKYLVKAGVIVSISMPPKMIAKMIFLFSSVKPGTTHVLGSYQNSAVIAFDLALEELLDMQHNKAMIKEVGKVKLDVNKLLVFLNERMRF
;
A
#
# COMPACT_ATOMS: atom_id res chain seq x y z
N MET A 1 20.98 -12.18 -16.51
CA MET A 1 20.53 -10.90 -17.11
C MET A 1 19.01 -10.92 -17.16
N MET A 2 18.36 -9.86 -16.64
CA MET A 2 16.89 -9.76 -16.48
C MET A 2 16.13 -9.74 -17.81
N ARG A 3 16.79 -9.30 -18.90
CA ARG A 3 16.20 -9.22 -20.26
C ARG A 3 15.83 -10.59 -20.83
N ASP A 4 16.69 -11.60 -20.71
CA ASP A 4 16.45 -12.95 -21.25
C ASP A 4 15.24 -13.67 -20.62
N LEU A 5 14.85 -13.27 -19.41
CA LEU A 5 13.74 -13.85 -18.66
C LEU A 5 12.40 -13.21 -19.06
N LEU A 6 12.42 -11.93 -19.41
CA LEU A 6 11.26 -11.16 -19.85
C LEU A 6 10.90 -11.46 -21.32
N ASP A 7 11.91 -11.66 -22.17
CA ASP A 7 11.72 -12.01 -23.58
C ASP A 7 11.09 -13.40 -23.79
N ARG A 8 11.18 -14.29 -22.79
CA ARG A 8 10.67 -15.67 -22.88
C ARG A 8 9.26 -15.87 -22.32
N ARG A 9 8.65 -14.87 -21.67
CA ARG A 9 7.29 -14.98 -21.10
C ARG A 9 6.50 -13.68 -21.32
N PRO A 10 5.87 -13.49 -22.49
CA PRO A 10 5.09 -12.29 -22.80
C PRO A 10 3.87 -12.10 -21.87
N GLU A 11 3.39 -13.18 -21.25
CA GLU A 11 2.29 -13.16 -20.28
C GLU A 11 2.68 -12.46 -18.96
N PHE A 12 3.97 -12.48 -18.61
CA PHE A 12 4.50 -11.69 -17.50
C PHE A 12 4.49 -10.19 -17.83
N VAL A 13 4.67 -9.81 -19.10
CA VAL A 13 4.63 -8.42 -19.58
C VAL A 13 3.24 -7.81 -19.45
N ALA A 14 2.19 -8.57 -19.77
CA ALA A 14 0.81 -8.13 -19.59
C ALA A 14 0.42 -7.98 -18.10
N ALA A 15 1.00 -8.77 -17.21
CA ALA A 15 0.83 -8.63 -15.76
C ALA A 15 1.61 -7.43 -15.18
N PHE A 16 2.76 -7.07 -15.80
CA PHE A 16 3.58 -5.92 -15.38
C PHE A 16 2.86 -4.58 -15.54
N ASP A 17 2.06 -4.41 -16.59
CA ASP A 17 1.28 -3.18 -16.79
C ASP A 17 0.15 -3.01 -15.75
N LYS A 18 -0.32 -4.11 -15.14
CA LYS A 18 -1.38 -4.09 -14.13
C LYS A 18 -0.87 -4.02 -12.70
N HIS A 19 0.30 -4.57 -12.39
CA HIS A 19 0.81 -4.68 -11.01
C HIS A 19 2.34 -4.47 -10.95
N PRO A 20 2.81 -3.21 -10.90
CA PRO A 20 4.24 -2.90 -10.79
C PRO A 20 4.90 -3.45 -9.51
N GLU A 21 4.10 -3.75 -8.49
CA GLU A 21 4.55 -4.36 -7.22
C GLU A 21 5.04 -5.80 -7.38
N ALA A 22 4.66 -6.48 -8.46
CA ALA A 22 5.17 -7.81 -8.81
C ALA A 22 6.67 -7.77 -9.21
N LEU A 23 7.19 -6.62 -9.66
CA LEU A 23 8.63 -6.46 -9.95
C LEU A 23 9.50 -6.51 -8.69
N LEU A 24 8.97 -6.05 -7.55
CA LEU A 24 9.65 -6.16 -6.26
C LEU A 24 9.71 -7.62 -5.76
N ARG A 25 8.74 -8.46 -6.16
CA ARG A 25 8.69 -9.90 -5.82
C ARG A 25 9.81 -10.69 -6.49
N ILE A 26 10.12 -10.38 -7.75
CA ILE A 26 11.18 -11.08 -8.54
C ILE A 26 12.59 -10.78 -8.00
N ASN A 27 12.77 -9.65 -7.32
CA ASN A 27 14.10 -9.21 -6.87
C ASN A 27 14.46 -9.68 -5.45
N LYS A 28 13.51 -10.25 -4.68
CA LYS A 28 13.69 -10.56 -3.25
C LYS A 28 13.77 -12.04 -2.91
N ALA A 29 12.99 -12.90 -3.57
CA ALA A 29 13.10 -14.35 -3.39
C ALA A 29 14.00 -14.97 -4.49
N PRO A 30 15.15 -15.58 -4.14
CA PRO A 30 15.92 -16.34 -5.12
C PRO A 30 15.03 -17.44 -5.70
N GLY A 31 14.85 -17.45 -7.03
CA GLY A 31 14.09 -18.52 -7.68
C GLY A 31 14.68 -19.89 -7.34
N LEU A 32 13.85 -20.93 -7.32
CA LEU A 32 14.25 -22.32 -7.02
C LEU A 32 15.53 -22.73 -7.76
N ARG A 33 15.67 -22.29 -9.01
CA ARG A 33 16.86 -22.52 -9.85
C ARG A 33 18.15 -21.93 -9.26
N LEU A 34 18.09 -20.71 -8.73
CA LEU A 34 19.24 -20.06 -8.08
C LEU A 34 19.62 -20.78 -6.78
N MET A 35 18.64 -21.26 -6.02
CA MET A 35 18.89 -22.03 -4.78
C MET A 35 19.48 -23.42 -5.09
N LEU A 36 19.06 -24.04 -6.20
CA LEU A 36 19.55 -25.34 -6.65
C LEU A 36 20.92 -25.29 -7.33
N ASP A 37 21.36 -24.14 -7.85
CA ASP A 37 22.66 -24.02 -8.50
C ASP A 37 23.83 -24.21 -7.50
N SER A 38 23.58 -24.08 -6.20
CA SER A 38 24.51 -24.45 -5.11
C SER A 38 24.60 -25.97 -4.86
N HIS A 39 23.68 -26.78 -5.41
CA HIS A 39 23.56 -28.22 -5.15
C HIS A 39 23.46 -29.05 -6.43
N LYS A 40 24.61 -29.38 -7.05
CA LYS A 40 24.69 -30.14 -8.32
C LYS A 40 24.01 -31.51 -8.28
N GLU A 41 24.13 -32.23 -7.16
CA GLU A 41 23.54 -33.58 -7.02
C GLU A 41 22.02 -33.53 -6.86
N LEU A 42 21.51 -32.51 -6.18
CA LEU A 42 20.08 -32.31 -6.01
C LEU A 42 19.43 -31.91 -7.34
N LYS A 43 20.10 -31.05 -8.11
CA LYS A 43 19.71 -30.68 -9.47
C LYS A 43 19.60 -31.91 -10.37
N ALA A 44 20.61 -32.79 -10.35
CA ALA A 44 20.57 -34.04 -11.11
C ALA A 44 19.43 -34.98 -10.68
N ALA A 45 19.08 -35.00 -9.39
CA ALA A 45 17.96 -35.81 -8.89
C ALA A 45 16.59 -35.25 -9.30
N LEU A 46 16.44 -33.92 -9.33
CA LEU A 46 15.26 -33.23 -9.85
C LEU A 46 15.14 -33.37 -11.38
N ASP A 47 16.26 -33.33 -12.10
CA ASP A 47 16.27 -33.53 -13.56
C ASP A 47 15.87 -34.97 -13.94
N LYS A 48 16.13 -35.96 -13.07
CA LYS A 48 15.61 -37.33 -13.24
C LYS A 48 14.10 -37.44 -12.99
N LYS A 49 13.50 -36.46 -12.31
CA LYS A 49 12.06 -36.40 -11.99
C LYS A 49 11.47 -35.11 -12.56
N GLN A 50 11.43 -35.03 -13.89
CA GLN A 50 11.04 -33.82 -14.61
C GLN A 50 9.66 -33.29 -14.22
N GLU A 51 8.68 -34.17 -13.97
CA GLU A 51 7.34 -33.78 -13.50
C GLU A 51 7.39 -33.02 -12.16
N VAL A 52 8.22 -33.46 -11.21
CA VAL A 52 8.40 -32.79 -9.92
C VAL A 52 9.03 -31.40 -10.11
N ARG A 53 10.01 -31.31 -11.01
CA ARG A 53 10.65 -30.04 -11.34
C ARG A 53 9.67 -29.06 -11.97
N GLU A 54 8.86 -29.51 -12.92
CA GLU A 54 7.84 -28.68 -13.56
C GLU A 54 6.79 -28.19 -12.57
N ILE A 55 6.34 -29.03 -11.63
CA ILE A 55 5.41 -28.63 -10.56
C ILE A 55 6.04 -27.55 -9.68
N LEU A 56 7.29 -27.72 -9.24
CA LEU A 56 7.94 -26.76 -8.34
C LEU A 56 8.32 -25.44 -9.04
N GLU A 57 8.62 -25.47 -10.35
CA GLU A 57 8.85 -24.29 -11.18
C GLU A 57 7.53 -23.56 -11.53
N SER A 58 6.44 -24.30 -11.71
CA SER A 58 5.10 -23.74 -12.00
C SER A 58 4.41 -23.14 -10.79
N ASN A 59 4.88 -23.47 -9.58
CA ASN A 59 4.39 -22.91 -8.32
C ASN A 59 5.48 -22.02 -7.68
N PRO A 60 5.69 -20.78 -8.19
CA PRO A 60 6.59 -19.78 -7.59
C PRO A 60 6.23 -19.44 -6.15
N ASP A 61 4.93 -19.38 -5.88
CA ASP A 61 4.27 -18.77 -4.72
C ASP A 61 3.78 -19.82 -3.71
N LEU A 62 4.68 -20.73 -3.32
CA LEU A 62 4.38 -21.79 -2.37
C LEU A 62 4.52 -21.29 -0.94
N ASP A 63 3.41 -21.22 -0.21
CA ASP A 63 3.41 -21.14 1.26
C ASP A 63 3.63 -22.55 1.87
N ARG A 64 3.85 -22.64 3.19
CA ARG A 64 4.10 -23.92 3.86
C ARG A 64 2.92 -24.89 3.73
N THR A 65 1.70 -24.38 3.71
CA THR A 65 0.47 -25.19 3.60
C THR A 65 0.41 -25.87 2.24
N LYS A 66 0.53 -25.11 1.15
CA LYS A 66 0.55 -25.62 -0.22
C LYS A 66 1.75 -26.52 -0.49
N LEU A 67 2.91 -26.20 0.10
CA LEU A 67 4.08 -27.08 0.03
C LEU A 67 3.77 -28.45 0.63
N ASN A 68 3.18 -28.49 1.83
CA ASN A 68 2.79 -29.74 2.49
C ASN A 68 1.73 -30.51 1.68
N GLU A 69 0.74 -29.81 1.11
CA GLU A 69 -0.27 -30.40 0.23
C GLU A 69 0.36 -31.02 -1.02
N LEU A 70 1.27 -30.31 -1.70
CA LEU A 70 1.99 -30.83 -2.86
C LEU A 70 2.86 -32.03 -2.53
N VAL A 71 3.58 -31.98 -1.40
CA VAL A 71 4.40 -33.10 -0.91
C VAL A 71 3.50 -34.29 -0.58
N SER A 72 2.31 -34.09 -0.03
CA SER A 72 1.38 -35.18 0.28
C SER A 72 0.72 -35.79 -0.95
N SER A 73 0.48 -34.99 -1.99
CA SER A 73 -0.27 -35.37 -3.19
C SER A 73 0.63 -35.96 -4.29
N ASN A 74 1.92 -35.65 -4.28
CA ASN A 74 2.88 -36.15 -5.25
C ASN A 74 3.88 -37.11 -4.56
N ALA A 75 3.71 -38.41 -4.78
CA ALA A 75 4.56 -39.45 -4.22
C ALA A 75 6.04 -39.29 -4.63
N GLN A 76 6.33 -38.86 -5.86
CA GLN A 76 7.69 -38.66 -6.32
C GLN A 76 8.39 -37.48 -5.63
N LEU A 77 7.64 -36.40 -5.37
CA LEU A 77 8.10 -35.25 -4.60
C LEU A 77 8.26 -35.64 -3.13
N LYS A 78 7.33 -36.42 -2.56
CA LYS A 78 7.44 -36.95 -1.20
C LYS A 78 8.71 -37.73 -0.99
N ASP A 79 9.00 -38.69 -1.88
CA ASP A 79 10.21 -39.49 -1.81
C ASP A 79 11.46 -38.61 -1.85
N LEU A 80 11.50 -37.61 -2.74
CA LEU A 80 12.64 -36.69 -2.82
C LEU A 80 12.74 -35.76 -1.61
N TYR A 81 11.61 -35.31 -1.07
CA TYR A 81 11.52 -34.45 0.09
C TYR A 81 11.97 -35.15 1.37
N ASP A 82 11.64 -36.43 1.50
CA ASP A 82 12.01 -37.26 2.66
C ASP A 82 13.44 -37.80 2.53
N SER A 83 13.90 -38.12 1.32
CA SER A 83 15.25 -38.67 1.08
C SER A 83 16.35 -37.60 0.97
N ARG A 84 16.01 -36.33 0.74
CA ARG A 84 16.99 -35.24 0.56
C ARG A 84 16.70 -34.07 1.48
N PRO A 85 17.39 -33.97 2.64
CA PRO A 85 17.20 -32.87 3.57
C PRO A 85 17.49 -31.51 2.93
N GLU A 86 18.40 -31.44 1.95
CA GLU A 86 18.74 -30.20 1.24
C GLU A 86 17.55 -29.68 0.42
N LEU A 87 16.76 -30.58 -0.19
CA LEU A 87 15.57 -30.19 -0.93
C LEU A 87 14.51 -29.64 0.01
N LYS A 88 14.31 -30.33 1.14
CA LYS A 88 13.40 -29.92 2.20
C LYS A 88 13.76 -28.54 2.74
N ASP A 89 15.04 -28.28 3.00
CA ASP A 89 15.51 -26.98 3.47
C ASP A 89 15.29 -25.88 2.45
N ILE A 90 15.59 -26.13 1.16
CA ILE A 90 15.36 -25.15 0.08
C ILE A 90 13.87 -24.82 -0.04
N LEU A 91 13.00 -25.84 -0.08
CA LEU A 91 11.56 -25.63 -0.25
C LEU A 91 10.93 -24.96 0.97
N THR A 92 11.36 -25.33 2.17
CA THR A 92 10.89 -24.71 3.42
C THR A 92 11.36 -23.25 3.52
N THR A 93 12.60 -22.98 3.12
CA THR A 93 13.15 -21.62 3.11
C THR A 93 12.41 -20.74 2.10
N ARG A 94 12.18 -21.26 0.90
CA ARG A 94 11.37 -20.59 -0.12
C ARG A 94 9.97 -20.26 0.39
N ALA A 95 9.31 -21.23 1.04
CA ALA A 95 7.97 -21.02 1.57
C ALA A 95 7.92 -19.98 2.70
N ARG A 96 8.93 -19.99 3.57
CA ARG A 96 9.09 -18.99 4.61
C ARG A 96 9.31 -17.59 4.02
N LEU A 97 10.20 -17.44 3.03
CA LEU A 97 10.45 -16.17 2.37
C LEU A 97 9.19 -15.64 1.69
N PHE A 98 8.40 -16.51 1.05
CA PHE A 98 7.12 -16.15 0.48
C PHE A 98 6.12 -15.66 1.55
N GLU A 99 6.01 -16.36 2.68
CA GLU A 99 5.14 -15.93 3.80
C GLU A 99 5.59 -14.59 4.41
N GLU A 100 6.90 -14.40 4.60
CA GLU A 100 7.47 -13.14 5.08
C GLU A 100 7.22 -12.00 4.08
N ASP A 101 7.33 -12.28 2.77
CA ASP A 101 7.01 -11.31 1.72
C ASP A 101 5.51 -10.98 1.71
N VAL A 102 4.62 -11.97 1.77
CA VAL A 102 3.16 -11.77 1.86
C VAL A 102 2.80 -10.96 3.08
N LYS A 103 3.38 -11.27 4.25
CA LYS A 103 3.16 -10.51 5.47
C LYS A 103 3.68 -9.08 5.35
N SER A 104 4.86 -8.89 4.79
CA SER A 104 5.40 -7.53 4.55
C SER A 104 4.55 -6.74 3.57
N LEU A 105 3.89 -7.40 2.61
CA LEU A 105 2.94 -6.80 1.68
C LEU A 105 1.58 -6.54 2.33
N GLU A 106 1.15 -7.34 3.30
CA GLU A 106 -0.03 -7.05 4.11
C GLU A 106 0.21 -5.87 5.06
N ASP A 107 1.41 -5.79 5.63
CA ASP A 107 1.85 -4.65 6.45
C ASP A 107 2.11 -3.40 5.59
N GLN A 108 2.44 -3.58 4.30
CA GLN A 108 2.60 -2.50 3.30
C GLN A 108 1.35 -2.21 2.48
N LYS A 109 0.25 -2.98 2.64
CA LYS A 109 -1.04 -2.52 2.14
C LYS A 109 -1.25 -1.19 2.86
N PRO A 110 -1.33 -0.04 2.16
CA PRO A 110 -1.85 1.14 2.81
C PRO A 110 -3.18 0.69 3.40
N GLU A 111 -3.32 0.83 4.72
CA GLU A 111 -4.53 0.55 5.47
C GLU A 111 -5.70 0.81 4.54
N ALA A 112 -6.49 -0.24 4.25
CA ALA A 112 -7.51 -0.25 3.23
C ALA A 112 -8.10 1.16 3.09
N PHE A 113 -8.03 1.74 1.88
CA PHE A 113 -8.57 3.06 1.57
C PHE A 113 -10.07 3.07 1.88
N VAL A 114 -10.40 3.22 3.16
CA VAL A 114 -11.70 3.59 3.64
C VAL A 114 -11.70 5.07 3.39
N GLY A 115 -12.21 5.47 2.24
CA GLY A 115 -12.47 6.88 1.98
C GLY A 115 -13.29 7.40 3.15
N GLY A 116 -12.65 8.11 4.06
CA GLY A 116 -13.35 8.67 5.20
C GLY A 116 -14.34 9.73 4.72
N PRO A 117 -15.14 10.27 5.64
CA PRO A 117 -16.16 11.25 5.31
C PRO A 117 -15.53 12.37 4.47
N ALA A 118 -16.17 12.67 3.34
CA ALA A 118 -15.75 13.72 2.42
C ALA A 118 -16.84 14.79 2.39
N VAL A 119 -16.51 15.99 2.88
CA VAL A 119 -17.45 17.09 2.99
C VAL A 119 -16.99 18.24 2.10
N THR A 120 -17.86 18.62 1.18
CA THR A 120 -17.63 19.76 0.29
C THR A 120 -18.43 20.95 0.79
N VAL A 121 -17.75 22.07 1.04
CA VAL A 121 -18.37 23.33 1.51
C VAL A 121 -17.83 24.53 0.76
N THR A 122 -18.66 25.55 0.60
CA THR A 122 -18.23 26.79 -0.05
C THR A 122 -17.39 27.65 0.90
N CYS A 123 -16.45 28.42 0.35
CA CYS A 123 -15.66 29.36 1.17
C CYS A 123 -16.55 30.38 1.90
N LYS A 124 -17.63 30.84 1.27
CA LYS A 124 -18.61 31.75 1.89
C LYS A 124 -19.24 31.16 3.14
N TYR A 125 -19.57 29.86 3.11
CA TYR A 125 -20.13 29.16 4.26
C TYR A 125 -19.13 29.13 5.42
N LEU A 126 -17.87 28.77 5.15
CA LEU A 126 -16.82 28.69 6.18
C LEU A 126 -16.53 30.06 6.82
N VAL A 127 -16.55 31.14 6.03
CA VAL A 127 -16.40 32.51 6.54
C VAL A 127 -17.61 32.89 7.40
N LYS A 128 -18.84 32.59 6.95
CA LYS A 128 -20.06 32.87 7.72
C LYS A 128 -20.14 32.07 9.02
N ALA A 129 -19.65 30.84 9.03
CA ALA A 129 -19.55 29.98 10.21
C ALA A 129 -18.44 30.41 11.18
N GLY A 130 -17.58 31.37 10.79
CA GLY A 130 -16.44 31.81 11.58
C GLY A 130 -15.27 30.83 11.60
N VAL A 131 -15.29 29.78 10.76
CA VAL A 131 -14.19 28.82 10.64
C VAL A 131 -13.00 29.46 9.93
N ILE A 132 -13.26 30.23 8.86
CA ILE A 132 -12.23 31.04 8.20
C ILE A 132 -12.35 32.47 8.74
N VAL A 133 -11.31 32.91 9.45
CA VAL A 133 -11.20 34.27 10.02
C VAL A 133 -10.77 35.27 8.95
N SER A 134 -9.79 34.91 8.13
CA SER A 134 -9.36 35.75 7.01
C SER A 134 -8.75 34.92 5.89
N ILE A 135 -8.81 35.45 4.67
CA ILE A 135 -8.26 34.78 3.49
C ILE A 135 -7.59 35.81 2.57
N SER A 136 -6.31 35.60 2.28
CA SER A 136 -5.49 36.52 1.49
C SER A 136 -5.57 36.18 0.00
N MET A 137 -6.76 36.36 -0.57
CA MET A 137 -7.09 35.98 -1.95
C MET A 137 -8.07 36.97 -2.61
N PRO A 138 -8.11 37.06 -3.96
CA PRO A 138 -9.02 37.99 -4.63
C PRO A 138 -10.50 37.70 -4.33
N PRO A 139 -11.35 38.72 -4.06
CA PRO A 139 -12.77 38.54 -3.73
C PRO A 139 -13.58 37.75 -4.78
N LYS A 140 -13.25 37.94 -6.07
CA LYS A 140 -13.86 37.19 -7.18
C LYS A 140 -13.59 35.68 -7.09
N MET A 141 -12.43 35.31 -6.52
CA MET A 141 -12.03 33.92 -6.33
C MET A 141 -12.72 33.31 -5.12
N ILE A 142 -12.67 34.01 -3.98
CA ILE A 142 -13.32 33.62 -2.72
C ILE A 142 -14.81 33.32 -2.95
N ALA A 143 -15.49 34.13 -3.77
CA ALA A 143 -16.91 33.99 -4.01
C ALA A 143 -17.33 32.67 -4.68
N LYS A 144 -16.44 32.02 -5.43
CA LYS A 144 -16.70 30.75 -6.15
C LYS A 144 -15.78 29.62 -5.69
N MET A 145 -15.05 29.82 -4.59
CA MET A 145 -14.11 28.84 -4.07
C MET A 145 -14.84 27.78 -3.24
N ILE A 146 -14.41 26.53 -3.39
CA ILE A 146 -14.97 25.36 -2.73
C ILE A 146 -13.85 24.66 -1.96
N PHE A 147 -14.13 24.29 -0.72
CA PHE A 147 -13.24 23.49 0.12
C PHE A 147 -13.79 22.08 0.25
N LEU A 148 -12.96 21.09 -0.08
CA LEU A 148 -13.21 19.68 0.17
C LEU A 148 -12.40 19.27 1.40
N PHE A 149 -13.08 18.75 2.41
CA PHE A 149 -12.48 18.12 3.58
C PHE A 149 -12.60 16.62 3.40
N SER A 150 -11.49 15.89 3.50
CA SER A 150 -11.48 14.43 3.43
C SER A 150 -10.57 13.85 4.50
N SER A 151 -11.02 12.80 5.18
CA SER A 151 -10.15 12.06 6.11
C SER A 151 -9.73 10.77 5.43
N VAL A 152 -8.45 10.60 5.11
CA VAL A 152 -7.94 9.31 4.61
C VAL A 152 -7.24 8.51 5.71
N LYS A 153 -6.89 9.18 6.82
CA LYS A 153 -6.31 8.60 8.02
C LYS A 153 -7.10 9.06 9.25
N PRO A 154 -7.31 8.20 10.27
CA PRO A 154 -7.85 8.64 11.55
C PRO A 154 -7.04 9.81 12.11
N GLY A 155 -7.74 10.84 12.60
CA GLY A 155 -7.11 12.01 13.19
C GLY A 155 -6.44 12.98 12.21
N THR A 156 -6.45 12.74 10.89
CA THR A 156 -5.93 13.70 9.89
C THR A 156 -6.99 14.03 8.85
N THR A 157 -7.32 15.32 8.72
CA THR A 157 -8.21 15.85 7.67
C THR A 157 -7.40 16.57 6.60
N HIS A 158 -7.47 16.08 5.37
CA HIS A 158 -6.98 16.77 4.19
C HIS A 158 -7.98 17.83 3.74
N VAL A 159 -7.50 19.01 3.42
CA VAL A 159 -8.31 20.13 2.97
C VAL A 159 -7.83 20.62 1.62
N LEU A 160 -8.70 20.53 0.62
CA LEU A 160 -8.45 20.99 -0.74
C LEU A 160 -9.37 22.18 -1.08
N GLY A 161 -8.79 23.36 -1.23
CA GLY A 161 -9.43 24.54 -1.76
C GLY A 161 -9.32 24.62 -3.28
N SER A 162 -10.44 24.57 -4.00
CA SER A 162 -10.51 24.63 -5.46
C SER A 162 -11.29 25.85 -5.95
N TYR A 163 -10.88 26.36 -7.11
CA TYR A 163 -11.57 27.42 -7.86
C TYR A 163 -11.61 27.02 -9.33
N GLN A 164 -12.80 27.01 -9.94
CA GLN A 164 -12.98 26.60 -11.35
C GLN A 164 -12.31 25.24 -11.66
N ASN A 165 -12.49 24.26 -10.76
CA ASN A 165 -11.88 22.92 -10.85
C ASN A 165 -10.34 22.86 -10.81
N SER A 166 -9.68 23.98 -10.52
CA SER A 166 -8.24 24.03 -10.27
C SER A 166 -7.98 24.06 -8.77
N ALA A 167 -7.09 23.19 -8.27
CA ALA A 167 -6.65 23.23 -6.88
C ALA A 167 -5.79 24.47 -6.65
N VAL A 168 -6.22 25.32 -5.71
CA VAL A 168 -5.54 26.59 -5.37
C VAL A 168 -4.81 26.49 -4.04
N ILE A 169 -5.37 25.73 -3.09
CA ILE A 169 -4.81 25.53 -1.76
C ILE A 169 -5.00 24.06 -1.38
N ALA A 170 -3.96 23.45 -0.80
CA ALA A 170 -4.03 22.13 -0.20
C ALA A 170 -3.25 22.15 1.11
N PHE A 171 -3.83 21.61 2.17
CA PHE A 171 -3.15 21.43 3.46
C PHE A 171 -3.80 20.35 4.30
N ASP A 172 -3.06 19.89 5.29
CA ASP A 172 -3.48 18.85 6.20
C ASP A 172 -3.74 19.44 7.60
N LEU A 173 -4.77 18.92 8.26
CA LEU A 173 -5.15 19.27 9.61
C LEU A 173 -5.03 18.02 10.48
N ALA A 174 -4.02 18.00 11.35
CA ALA A 174 -3.88 16.97 12.37
C ALA A 174 -4.73 17.33 13.60
N LEU A 175 -5.57 16.40 14.05
CA LEU A 175 -6.46 16.59 15.20
C LEU A 175 -5.66 16.83 16.49
N GLU A 176 -4.58 16.09 16.72
CA GLU A 176 -3.69 16.26 17.87
C GLU A 176 -3.14 17.68 17.94
N GLU A 177 -2.63 18.19 16.82
CA GLU A 177 -2.11 19.57 16.73
C GLU A 177 -3.21 20.60 17.04
N LEU A 178 -4.43 20.42 16.51
CA LEU A 178 -5.54 21.34 16.77
C LEU A 178 -5.98 21.31 18.25
N LEU A 179 -5.97 20.15 18.89
CA LEU A 179 -6.28 20.00 20.31
C LEU A 179 -5.18 20.62 21.19
N ASP A 180 -3.92 20.43 20.84
CA ASP A 180 -2.79 21.07 21.53
C ASP A 180 -2.85 22.59 21.39
N MET A 181 -3.19 23.11 20.21
CA MET A 181 -3.40 24.53 19.98
C MET A 181 -4.56 25.07 20.84
N GLN A 182 -5.67 24.33 20.94
CA GLN A 182 -6.79 24.68 21.81
C GLN A 182 -6.38 24.71 23.29
N HIS A 183 -5.63 23.70 23.75
CA HIS A 183 -5.12 23.62 25.12
C HIS A 183 -4.20 24.79 25.46
N ASN A 184 -3.30 25.13 24.53
CA ASN A 184 -2.36 26.24 24.63
C ASN A 184 -2.97 27.63 24.36
N LYS A 185 -4.31 27.71 24.18
CA LYS A 185 -5.06 28.93 23.86
C LYS A 185 -4.62 29.61 22.55
N ALA A 186 -3.96 28.89 21.66
CA ALA A 186 -3.64 29.34 20.31
C ALA A 186 -4.88 29.16 19.41
N MET A 187 -5.76 30.16 19.41
CA MET A 187 -7.08 30.05 18.77
C MET A 187 -7.07 30.23 17.25
N ILE A 188 -5.94 30.63 16.65
CA ILE A 188 -5.82 30.89 15.22
C ILE A 188 -4.70 30.02 14.64
N LYS A 189 -5.05 29.21 13.63
CA LYS A 189 -4.09 28.46 12.82
C LYS A 189 -3.95 29.14 11.46
N GLU A 190 -2.73 29.57 11.14
CA GLU A 190 -2.41 30.15 9.84
C GLU A 190 -1.89 29.07 8.91
N VAL A 191 -2.55 28.87 7.76
CA VAL A 191 -2.17 27.86 6.77
C VAL A 191 -2.11 28.52 5.39
N GLY A 192 -0.89 28.87 4.98
CA GLY A 192 -0.63 29.58 3.74
C GLY A 192 -1.36 30.92 3.65
N LYS A 193 -2.40 30.98 2.83
CA LYS A 193 -3.21 32.20 2.59
C LYS A 193 -4.50 32.24 3.41
N VAL A 194 -4.73 31.28 4.31
CA VAL A 194 -5.97 31.15 5.09
C VAL A 194 -5.65 31.21 6.57
N LYS A 195 -6.43 31.98 7.34
CA LYS A 195 -6.41 31.94 8.81
C LYS A 195 -7.68 31.26 9.30
N LEU A 196 -7.52 30.24 10.13
CA LEU A 196 -8.60 29.39 10.63
C LEU A 196 -8.77 29.59 12.14
N ASP A 197 -10.02 29.65 12.61
CA ASP A 197 -10.33 29.61 14.04
C ASP A 197 -10.34 28.14 14.49
N VAL A 198 -9.45 27.80 15.42
CA VAL A 198 -9.24 26.41 15.87
C VAL A 198 -10.48 25.85 16.57
N ASN A 199 -11.18 26.63 17.39
CA ASN A 199 -12.37 26.16 18.11
C ASN A 199 -13.52 25.89 17.15
N LYS A 200 -13.80 26.84 16.24
CA LYS A 200 -14.86 26.69 15.25
C LYS A 200 -14.54 25.58 14.26
N LEU A 201 -13.27 25.42 13.90
CA LEU A 201 -12.81 24.34 13.03
C LEU A 201 -13.01 22.97 13.68
N LEU A 202 -12.62 22.80 14.96
CA LEU A 202 -12.83 21.54 15.69
C LEU A 202 -14.31 21.17 15.78
N VAL A 203 -15.18 22.14 16.12
CA VAL A 203 -16.64 21.92 16.13
C VAL A 203 -17.15 21.53 14.75
N PHE A 204 -16.72 22.23 13.70
CA PHE A 204 -17.11 21.93 12.32
C PHE A 204 -16.68 20.51 11.90
N LEU A 205 -15.44 20.13 12.20
CA LEU A 205 -14.92 18.79 11.89
C LEU A 205 -15.71 17.72 12.66
N ASN A 206 -16.00 17.94 13.94
CA ASN A 206 -16.80 17.01 14.74
C ASN A 206 -18.22 16.82 14.17
N GLU A 207 -18.92 17.93 13.86
CA GLU A 207 -20.30 17.88 13.35
C GLU A 207 -20.41 17.30 11.93
N ARG A 208 -19.45 17.63 11.05
CA ARG A 208 -19.55 17.33 9.61
C ARG A 208 -18.79 16.09 9.20
N MET A 209 -17.65 15.84 9.82
CA MET A 209 -16.80 14.69 9.51
C MET A 209 -17.04 13.53 10.48
N ARG A 210 -17.77 13.71 11.59
CA ARG A 210 -18.05 12.65 12.58
C ARG A 210 -16.77 11.90 12.98
N PHE A 211 -15.81 12.65 13.51
CA PHE A 211 -14.68 12.05 14.21
C PHE A 211 -15.13 11.36 15.51
#